data_AF-A0A8K0UYW5-F1
#
_entry.id   AF-A0A8K0UYW5-F1
#
_cell.length_a   1.000
_cell.length_b   1.000
_cell.length_c   1.000
_cell.angle_alpha   90.00
_cell.angle_beta   90.00
_cell.angle_gamma   90.00
#
_symmetry.space_group_name_H-M   'P 1'
#
loop_
_entity.id
_entity.type
_entity.pdbx_description
1 polymer ?
#
loop_
_entity_poly.entity_id
_entity_poly.type
_entity_poly.pdbx_seq_one_letter_code
_entity_poly.pdbx_strand_id
1 'polypeptide(L)'
;MTTPVATPGGSPLPVPVGAGNTNGTPVVAPVRSNTHKDGGSSLGTFGVKSGLAQMLKGGVIMDVVNAEQARIAEEAGACAVMALERVPADIRAQGGVARMSDPHMIKQIVDAVTIPVMAKVRIGHFVEAQILQAIGIDYIDESEVLTPADEEHHINKHAFKVPFVCGARNLGEALRRISEGAAFIRTKGEAGTGNVVEAVRHQRSVMSEIRKASVMTEEELYAYAKEIQAPFHLLKETARLKRLPVVNFAAGGIATPADAALMMQLGCDGVFVGSGIFHSGDPAKRAKAVVQAVTHYNNPKILADISENLGDAMVGLTITDEMKGGRLASRGW
;
A
#
# COMPACT_ATOMS: atom_id res chain seq x y z
N MET A 1 -12.93 -46.39 43.28
CA MET A 1 -13.40 -44.99 43.36
C MET A 1 -12.28 -44.10 42.86
N THR A 2 -12.29 -43.78 41.57
CA THR A 2 -11.25 -43.00 40.90
C THR A 2 -11.85 -41.66 40.47
N THR A 3 -11.44 -40.60 41.15
CA THR A 3 -11.77 -39.21 40.79
C THR A 3 -10.98 -38.78 39.56
N PRO A 4 -11.59 -38.12 38.55
CA PRO A 4 -10.84 -37.55 37.44
C PRO A 4 -10.33 -36.15 37.79
N VAL A 5 -9.10 -35.88 37.35
CA VAL A 5 -8.40 -34.59 37.45
C VAL A 5 -8.96 -33.63 36.40
N ALA A 6 -9.34 -32.42 36.82
CA ALA A 6 -9.78 -31.34 35.94
C ALA A 6 -8.58 -30.63 35.29
N THR A 7 -8.57 -30.55 33.96
CA THR A 7 -7.66 -29.69 33.19
C THR A 7 -8.13 -28.24 33.23
N PRO A 8 -7.25 -27.25 33.40
CA PRO A 8 -7.64 -25.84 33.36
C PRO A 8 -7.83 -25.39 31.91
N GLY A 9 -9.03 -24.88 31.61
CA GLY A 9 -9.36 -24.28 30.32
C GLY A 9 -8.54 -23.03 30.05
N GLY A 10 -7.70 -23.08 29.02
CA GLY A 10 -7.05 -21.90 28.46
C GLY A 10 -8.10 -21.01 27.79
N SER A 11 -8.28 -19.80 28.32
CA SER A 11 -9.06 -18.76 27.64
C SER A 11 -8.28 -18.31 26.39
N PRO A 12 -8.92 -18.15 25.22
CA PRO A 12 -8.24 -17.62 24.04
C PRO A 12 -7.78 -16.18 24.31
N LEU A 13 -6.55 -15.86 23.93
CA LEU A 13 -6.03 -14.49 23.94
C LEU A 13 -6.91 -13.59 23.04
N PRO A 14 -7.15 -12.31 23.39
CA PRO A 14 -7.96 -11.43 22.57
C PRO A 14 -7.28 -11.18 21.22
N VAL A 15 -7.97 -11.53 20.14
CA VAL A 15 -7.58 -11.16 18.78
C VAL A 15 -7.65 -9.62 18.68
N PRO A 16 -6.61 -8.92 18.21
CA PRO A 16 -6.68 -7.49 18.01
C PRO A 16 -7.75 -7.19 16.96
N VAL A 17 -8.74 -6.39 17.35
CA VAL A 17 -9.85 -5.95 16.50
C VAL A 17 -9.30 -4.99 15.44
N GLY A 18 -8.74 -5.56 14.37
CA GLY A 18 -8.58 -4.85 13.10
C GLY A 18 -9.96 -4.65 12.50
N ALA A 19 -10.23 -3.47 11.96
CA ALA A 19 -11.47 -3.11 11.28
C ALA A 19 -11.61 -3.86 9.93
N GLY A 20 -11.65 -5.19 9.98
CA GLY A 20 -12.00 -6.08 8.89
C GLY A 20 -13.47 -6.45 9.01
N ASN A 21 -14.21 -6.32 7.91
CA ASN A 21 -15.59 -6.75 7.79
C ASN A 21 -15.68 -8.25 8.15
N THR A 22 -16.33 -8.60 9.26
CA THR A 22 -16.41 -9.97 9.78
C THR A 22 -17.26 -10.90 8.91
N ASN A 23 -17.91 -10.38 7.86
CA ASN A 23 -18.91 -11.10 7.09
C ASN A 23 -18.43 -11.73 5.78
N GLY A 24 -17.13 -11.67 5.45
CA GLY A 24 -16.58 -12.40 4.28
C GLY A 24 -17.19 -12.01 2.92
N THR A 25 -18.01 -10.96 2.86
CA THR A 25 -18.49 -10.38 1.60
C THR A 25 -17.36 -9.58 0.95
N PRO A 26 -17.07 -9.81 -0.35
CA PRO A 26 -16.06 -9.04 -1.06
C PRO A 26 -16.38 -7.55 -0.98
N VAL A 27 -15.37 -6.74 -0.68
CA VAL A 27 -15.49 -5.28 -0.72
C VAL A 27 -15.68 -4.90 -2.18
N VAL A 28 -16.87 -4.40 -2.54
CA VAL A 28 -17.14 -3.90 -3.89
C VAL A 28 -16.21 -2.72 -4.14
N ALA A 29 -15.47 -2.76 -5.25
CA ALA A 29 -14.55 -1.70 -5.61
C ALA A 29 -15.31 -0.35 -5.68
N PRO A 30 -14.72 0.74 -5.17
CA PRO A 30 -15.34 2.05 -5.29
C PRO A 30 -15.44 2.44 -6.76
N VAL A 31 -16.58 3.03 -7.15
CA VAL A 31 -16.75 3.58 -8.50
C VAL A 31 -16.15 4.98 -8.55
N ARG A 32 -15.40 5.28 -9.61
CA ARG A 32 -14.84 6.59 -9.84
C ARG A 32 -15.93 7.65 -9.99
N SER A 33 -15.82 8.74 -9.25
CA SER A 33 -16.72 9.88 -9.36
C SER A 33 -16.27 10.79 -10.51
N ASN A 34 -17.08 10.89 -11.57
CA ASN A 34 -16.84 11.82 -12.69
C ASN A 34 -17.16 13.29 -12.34
N THR A 35 -17.44 13.64 -11.09
CA THR A 35 -17.81 15.02 -10.71
C THR A 35 -16.59 15.88 -10.41
N HIS A 36 -15.82 16.23 -11.44
CA HIS A 36 -14.97 17.43 -11.40
C HIS A 36 -15.83 18.66 -11.73
N LYS A 37 -16.82 18.98 -10.89
CA LYS A 37 -17.45 20.30 -10.89
C LYS A 37 -16.88 21.08 -9.71
N ASP A 38 -16.36 22.27 -9.98
CA ASP A 38 -15.86 23.24 -8.99
C ASP A 38 -16.96 23.59 -7.96
N GLY A 39 -17.10 22.75 -6.93
CA GLY A 39 -18.13 22.88 -5.90
C GLY A 39 -17.52 22.91 -4.51
N GLY A 40 -17.33 24.12 -3.96
CA GLY A 40 -17.17 24.37 -2.53
C GLY A 40 -15.82 23.99 -1.90
N SER A 41 -15.38 24.80 -0.93
CA SER A 41 -14.06 24.72 -0.27
C SER A 41 -13.79 23.45 0.55
N SER A 42 -14.67 22.44 0.54
CA SER A 42 -14.59 21.24 1.39
C SER A 42 -13.95 20.02 0.70
N LEU A 43 -13.98 19.94 -0.65
CA LEU A 43 -13.53 18.75 -1.41
C LEU A 43 -12.02 18.45 -1.32
N GLY A 44 -11.19 19.41 -0.88
CA GLY A 44 -9.74 19.25 -0.76
C GLY A 44 -9.20 19.13 0.67
N THR A 45 -10.08 19.09 1.68
CA THR A 45 -9.66 19.02 3.08
C THR A 45 -9.02 17.66 3.40
N PHE A 46 -8.09 17.62 4.37
CA PHE A 46 -7.40 16.38 4.75
C PHE A 46 -8.37 15.27 5.15
N GLY A 47 -9.49 15.61 5.82
CA GLY A 47 -10.53 14.65 6.20
C GLY A 47 -11.23 14.01 5.00
N VAL A 48 -11.50 14.76 3.92
CA VAL A 48 -12.08 14.20 2.69
C VAL A 48 -11.06 13.28 2.01
N LYS A 49 -9.80 13.71 1.89
CA LYS A 49 -8.72 12.91 1.29
C LYS A 49 -8.51 11.58 2.02
N SER A 50 -8.43 11.62 3.36
CA SER A 50 -8.23 10.40 4.16
C SER A 50 -9.48 9.52 4.17
N GLY A 51 -10.68 10.10 4.08
CA GLY A 51 -11.96 9.39 3.94
C GLY A 51 -12.07 8.63 2.62
N LEU A 52 -11.69 9.22 1.49
CA LEU A 52 -11.64 8.53 0.20
C LEU A 52 -10.75 7.29 0.26
N ALA A 53 -9.60 7.39 0.94
CA ALA A 53 -8.68 6.27 1.07
C ALA A 53 -9.25 5.11 1.92
N GLN A 54 -10.19 5.39 2.84
CA GLN A 54 -10.88 4.33 3.60
C GLN A 54 -11.71 3.40 2.71
N MET A 55 -12.19 3.88 1.55
CA MET A 55 -13.00 3.07 0.63
C MET A 55 -12.19 1.97 -0.06
N LEU A 56 -10.86 2.03 0.00
CA LEU A 56 -9.97 1.05 -0.63
C LEU A 56 -9.66 -0.14 0.30
N LYS A 57 -9.99 -0.05 1.59
CA LYS A 57 -9.68 -1.07 2.61
C LYS A 57 -10.22 -2.44 2.23
N GLY A 58 -9.43 -3.48 2.51
CA GLY A 58 -9.72 -4.86 2.15
C GLY A 58 -9.55 -5.16 0.66
N GLY A 59 -8.96 -4.24 -0.11
CA GLY A 59 -8.77 -4.38 -1.54
C GLY A 59 -7.32 -4.61 -1.97
N VAL A 60 -7.17 -4.83 -3.27
CA VAL A 60 -5.90 -4.98 -3.98
C VAL A 60 -5.76 -3.84 -4.98
N ILE A 61 -4.61 -3.17 -4.97
CA ILE A 61 -4.24 -2.17 -5.98
C ILE A 61 -3.21 -2.79 -6.91
N MET A 62 -3.47 -2.78 -8.22
CA MET A 62 -2.63 -3.46 -9.20
C MET A 62 -1.83 -2.50 -10.08
N ASP A 63 -0.52 -2.69 -10.19
CA ASP A 63 0.29 -1.94 -11.17
C ASP A 63 -0.04 -2.42 -12.59
N VAL A 64 -0.32 -1.49 -13.51
CA VAL A 64 -0.69 -1.76 -14.92
C VAL A 64 0.07 -0.83 -15.86
N VAL A 65 0.44 -1.35 -17.03
CA VAL A 65 1.20 -0.58 -18.06
C VAL A 65 0.38 -0.23 -19.29
N ASN A 66 -0.84 -0.73 -19.42
CA ASN A 66 -1.73 -0.45 -20.54
C ASN A 66 -3.21 -0.69 -20.17
N ALA A 67 -4.11 -0.32 -21.08
CA ALA A 67 -5.56 -0.46 -20.91
C ALA A 67 -6.03 -1.92 -20.78
N GLU A 68 -5.35 -2.88 -21.40
CA GLU A 68 -5.71 -4.31 -21.31
C GLU A 68 -5.47 -4.84 -19.91
N GLN A 69 -4.28 -4.58 -19.34
CA GLN A 69 -3.97 -4.95 -17.96
C GLN A 69 -4.90 -4.28 -16.96
N ALA A 70 -5.29 -3.02 -17.23
CA ALA A 70 -6.27 -2.31 -16.40
C ALA A 70 -7.62 -3.02 -16.35
N ARG A 71 -8.14 -3.48 -17.51
CA ARG A 71 -9.39 -4.28 -17.57
C ARG A 71 -9.26 -5.61 -16.85
N ILE A 72 -8.15 -6.32 -17.03
CA ILE A 72 -7.88 -7.58 -16.30
C ILE A 72 -7.89 -7.34 -14.78
N ALA A 73 -7.27 -6.25 -14.32
CA ALA A 73 -7.25 -5.91 -12.91
C ALA A 73 -8.66 -5.59 -12.37
N GLU A 74 -9.46 -4.81 -13.10
CA GLU A 74 -10.85 -4.49 -12.74
C GLU A 74 -11.73 -5.76 -12.71
N GLU A 75 -11.67 -6.59 -13.74
CA GLU A 75 -12.40 -7.87 -13.82
C GLU A 75 -12.02 -8.85 -12.72
N ALA A 76 -10.75 -8.84 -12.29
CA ALA A 76 -10.27 -9.63 -11.16
C ALA A 76 -10.77 -9.13 -9.79
N GLY A 77 -11.30 -7.90 -9.73
CA GLY A 77 -11.81 -7.27 -8.50
C GLY A 77 -10.78 -6.38 -7.79
N ALA A 78 -9.82 -5.80 -8.49
CA ALA A 78 -8.95 -4.77 -7.92
C ALA A 78 -9.79 -3.57 -7.44
N CYS A 79 -9.41 -2.95 -6.32
CA CYS A 79 -10.11 -1.77 -5.81
C CYS A 79 -9.61 -0.47 -6.46
N ALA A 80 -8.44 -0.49 -7.08
CA ALA A 80 -7.87 0.57 -7.92
C ALA A 80 -6.74 -0.01 -8.79
N VAL A 81 -6.29 0.74 -9.79
CA VAL A 81 -5.08 0.45 -10.57
C VAL A 81 -4.03 1.54 -10.40
N MET A 82 -2.76 1.18 -10.51
CA MET A 82 -1.62 2.09 -10.49
C MET A 82 -0.98 2.10 -11.88
N ALA A 83 -1.03 3.25 -12.58
CA ALA A 83 -0.47 3.41 -13.91
C ALA A 83 1.03 3.73 -13.85
N LEU A 84 1.83 2.98 -14.60
CA LEU A 84 3.26 3.21 -14.80
C LEU A 84 3.74 2.63 -16.13
N GLU A 85 4.80 3.19 -16.72
CA GLU A 85 5.32 2.74 -18.02
C GLU A 85 6.02 1.39 -17.95
N ARG A 86 6.64 1.11 -16.80
CA ARG A 86 7.47 -0.07 -16.56
C ARG A 86 7.24 -0.54 -15.16
N VAL A 87 6.88 -1.81 -14.98
CA VAL A 87 6.73 -2.39 -13.64
C VAL A 87 8.08 -2.40 -12.91
N PRO A 88 8.10 -2.45 -11.57
CA PRO A 88 9.36 -2.30 -10.80
C PRO A 88 10.46 -3.30 -11.17
N ALA A 89 10.09 -4.54 -11.55
CA ALA A 89 11.06 -5.53 -12.04
C ALA A 89 11.78 -5.05 -13.32
N ASP A 90 11.05 -4.42 -14.25
CA ASP A 90 11.62 -3.90 -15.50
C ASP A 90 12.49 -2.67 -15.25
N ILE A 91 12.09 -1.80 -14.31
CA ILE A 91 12.88 -0.65 -13.88
C ILE A 91 14.26 -1.12 -13.39
N ARG A 92 14.32 -2.22 -12.62
CA ARG A 92 15.60 -2.82 -12.19
C ARG A 92 16.38 -3.41 -13.34
N ALA A 93 15.73 -4.20 -14.19
CA ALA A 93 16.36 -4.91 -15.28
C ALA A 93 16.99 -3.95 -16.31
N GLN A 94 16.30 -2.85 -16.63
CA GLN A 94 16.74 -1.88 -17.63
C GLN A 94 17.64 -0.80 -17.02
N GLY A 95 17.41 -0.41 -15.76
CA GLY A 95 18.09 0.71 -15.12
C GLY A 95 17.71 2.07 -15.73
N GLY A 96 18.61 3.04 -15.57
CA GLY A 96 18.41 4.42 -16.02
C GLY A 96 17.52 5.23 -15.08
N VAL A 97 17.04 6.38 -15.59
CA VAL A 97 16.17 7.30 -14.84
C VAL A 97 14.71 6.91 -15.06
N ALA A 98 14.02 6.55 -13.99
CA ALA A 98 12.57 6.28 -14.00
C ALA A 98 11.81 7.55 -13.58
N ARG A 99 10.79 7.93 -14.35
CA ARG A 99 10.03 9.19 -14.21
C ARG A 99 8.52 8.92 -14.15
N MET A 100 7.73 9.99 -13.99
CA MET A 100 6.28 9.93 -14.24
C MET A 100 6.00 9.43 -15.66
N SER A 101 4.96 8.63 -15.80
CA SER A 101 4.50 8.09 -17.08
C SER A 101 3.89 9.13 -18.00
N ASP A 102 3.94 8.84 -19.30
CA ASP A 102 3.24 9.62 -20.33
C ASP A 102 1.75 9.86 -19.95
N PRO A 103 1.33 11.14 -19.83
CA PRO A 103 -0.07 11.49 -19.59
C PRO A 103 -1.07 10.88 -20.59
N HIS A 104 -0.67 10.64 -21.84
CA HIS A 104 -1.51 9.96 -22.83
C HIS A 104 -1.81 8.52 -22.43
N MET A 105 -0.78 7.77 -22.02
CA MET A 105 -0.93 6.40 -21.53
C MET A 105 -1.82 6.34 -20.29
N ILE A 106 -1.65 7.28 -19.35
CA ILE A 106 -2.49 7.37 -18.15
C ILE A 106 -3.95 7.61 -18.52
N LYS A 107 -4.22 8.55 -19.45
CA LYS A 107 -5.59 8.81 -19.92
C LYS A 107 -6.24 7.57 -20.56
N GLN A 108 -5.49 6.80 -21.35
CA GLN A 108 -5.99 5.55 -21.91
C GLN A 108 -6.37 4.52 -20.84
N ILE A 109 -5.61 4.43 -19.74
CA ILE A 109 -5.94 3.55 -18.60
C ILE A 109 -7.19 4.08 -17.89
N VAL A 110 -7.26 5.39 -17.65
CA VAL A 110 -8.42 6.06 -17.05
C VAL A 110 -9.71 5.82 -17.83
N ASP A 111 -9.64 5.87 -19.16
CA ASP A 111 -10.80 5.65 -20.03
C ASP A 111 -11.20 4.15 -20.12
N ALA A 112 -10.31 3.24 -19.72
CA ALA A 112 -10.51 1.80 -19.86
C ALA A 112 -11.22 1.14 -18.68
N VAL A 113 -11.26 1.78 -17.51
CA VAL A 113 -11.79 1.21 -16.26
C VAL A 113 -12.69 2.19 -15.50
N THR A 114 -13.52 1.67 -14.60
CA THR A 114 -14.41 2.46 -13.74
C THR A 114 -13.92 2.62 -12.30
N ILE A 115 -12.95 1.80 -11.89
CA ILE A 115 -12.27 1.91 -10.59
C ILE A 115 -11.25 3.06 -10.58
N PRO A 116 -10.87 3.59 -9.40
CA PRO A 116 -9.88 4.66 -9.29
C PRO A 116 -8.55 4.31 -9.97
N VAL A 117 -7.95 5.31 -10.60
CA VAL A 117 -6.63 5.22 -11.22
C VAL A 117 -5.65 6.09 -10.43
N MET A 118 -4.54 5.48 -10.04
CA MET A 118 -3.41 6.11 -9.38
C MET A 118 -2.25 6.23 -10.36
N ALA A 119 -1.33 7.17 -10.14
CA ALA A 119 -0.08 7.23 -10.90
C ALA A 119 1.09 7.72 -10.03
N LYS A 120 2.31 7.35 -10.45
CA LYS A 120 3.53 7.63 -9.68
C LYS A 120 4.20 8.94 -10.10
N VAL A 121 4.77 9.63 -9.12
CA VAL A 121 5.69 10.75 -9.32
C VAL A 121 7.00 10.49 -8.58
N ARG A 122 8.07 11.13 -9.05
CA ARG A 122 9.36 11.09 -8.35
C ARG A 122 9.26 11.84 -7.02
N ILE A 123 9.98 11.36 -6.01
CA ILE A 123 10.11 12.05 -4.72
C ILE A 123 10.57 13.49 -4.94
N GLY A 124 9.82 14.44 -4.36
CA GLY A 124 10.07 15.88 -4.45
C GLY A 124 9.59 16.56 -5.74
N HIS A 125 9.14 15.81 -6.76
CA HIS A 125 8.83 16.38 -8.07
C HIS A 125 7.41 16.97 -8.15
N PHE A 126 7.16 18.08 -7.46
CA PHE A 126 5.83 18.70 -7.37
C PHE A 126 5.21 19.06 -8.74
N VAL A 127 6.01 19.33 -9.77
CA VAL A 127 5.50 19.61 -11.13
C VAL A 127 4.91 18.35 -11.80
N GLU A 128 5.46 17.17 -11.54
CA GLU A 128 4.88 15.91 -12.05
C GLU A 128 3.52 15.71 -11.38
N ALA A 129 3.42 16.00 -10.08
CA ALA A 129 2.16 15.92 -9.37
C ALA A 129 1.11 16.94 -9.86
N GLN A 130 1.54 18.15 -10.25
CA GLN A 130 0.65 19.15 -10.86
C GLN A 130 0.08 18.65 -12.18
N ILE A 131 0.91 18.01 -13.02
CA ILE A 131 0.47 17.42 -14.30
C ILE A 131 -0.55 16.29 -14.04
N LEU A 132 -0.25 15.37 -13.12
CA LEU A 132 -1.16 14.27 -12.79
C LEU A 132 -2.50 14.75 -12.23
N GLN A 133 -2.49 15.77 -11.36
CA GLN A 133 -3.72 16.38 -10.87
C GLN A 133 -4.52 17.03 -12.01
N ALA A 134 -3.85 17.69 -12.96
CA ALA A 134 -4.51 18.36 -14.08
C ALA A 134 -5.20 17.38 -15.06
N ILE A 135 -4.69 16.15 -15.17
CA ILE A 135 -5.32 15.10 -15.99
C ILE A 135 -6.38 14.28 -15.23
N GLY A 136 -6.71 14.65 -13.98
CA GLY A 136 -7.80 14.04 -13.23
C GLY A 136 -7.48 12.66 -12.64
N ILE A 137 -6.24 12.43 -12.22
CA ILE A 137 -5.88 11.21 -11.46
C ILE A 137 -6.60 11.19 -10.10
N ASP A 138 -6.96 10.01 -9.61
CA ASP A 138 -7.68 9.87 -8.34
C ASP A 138 -6.73 9.90 -7.13
N TYR A 139 -5.51 9.37 -7.28
CA TYR A 139 -4.44 9.41 -6.27
C TYR A 139 -3.07 9.58 -6.93
N ILE A 140 -2.15 10.23 -6.20
CA ILE A 140 -0.74 10.31 -6.59
C ILE A 140 0.10 9.50 -5.62
N ASP A 141 0.97 8.64 -6.13
CA ASP A 141 1.98 7.93 -5.32
C ASP A 141 3.34 8.61 -5.48
N GLU A 142 3.79 9.30 -4.43
CA GLU A 142 5.14 9.86 -4.37
C GLU A 142 6.11 8.73 -4.05
N SER A 143 6.73 8.16 -5.09
CA SER A 143 7.24 6.79 -5.05
C SER A 143 8.77 6.72 -5.10
N GLU A 144 9.33 5.98 -4.14
CA GLU A 144 10.74 5.60 -4.03
C GLU A 144 11.22 4.68 -5.17
N VAL A 145 10.28 4.05 -5.89
CA VAL A 145 10.58 3.17 -7.02
C VAL A 145 11.10 3.97 -8.21
N LEU A 146 10.62 5.21 -8.37
CA LEU A 146 11.13 6.13 -9.37
C LEU A 146 12.45 6.75 -8.90
N THR A 147 13.20 7.37 -9.81
CA THR A 147 14.44 8.06 -9.45
C THR A 147 14.09 9.35 -8.70
N PRO A 148 14.52 9.57 -7.44
CA PRO A 148 14.22 10.80 -6.71
C PRO A 148 14.61 12.05 -7.52
N ALA A 149 13.78 13.09 -7.46
CA ALA A 149 14.07 14.38 -8.07
C ALA A 149 14.64 15.39 -7.08
N ASP A 150 14.25 15.26 -5.81
CA ASP A 150 14.81 15.95 -4.66
C ASP A 150 15.18 14.90 -3.60
N GLU A 151 16.41 14.94 -3.11
CA GLU A 151 16.92 13.99 -2.10
C GLU A 151 16.70 14.48 -0.67
N GLU A 152 16.36 15.76 -0.51
CA GLU A 152 16.18 16.41 0.78
C GLU A 152 14.70 16.62 1.11
N HIS A 153 13.85 16.94 0.14
CA HIS A 153 12.47 17.34 0.38
C HIS A 153 11.46 16.50 -0.39
N HIS A 154 10.47 15.96 0.32
CA HIS A 154 9.26 15.44 -0.31
C HIS A 154 8.31 16.59 -0.68
N ILE A 155 7.35 16.30 -1.55
CA ILE A 155 6.31 17.25 -1.98
C ILE A 155 5.51 17.73 -0.76
N ASN A 156 5.21 19.04 -0.70
CA ASN A 156 4.17 19.58 0.19
C ASN A 156 2.79 19.20 -0.35
N LYS A 157 2.25 18.08 0.14
CA LYS A 157 1.02 17.45 -0.37
C LYS A 157 -0.25 18.20 0.06
N HIS A 158 -0.15 19.11 1.04
CA HIS A 158 -1.26 19.99 1.43
C HIS A 158 -1.65 20.99 0.34
N ALA A 159 -0.72 21.35 -0.56
CA ALA A 159 -0.97 22.28 -1.66
C ALA A 159 -1.83 21.70 -2.79
N PHE A 160 -2.13 20.40 -2.74
CA PHE A 160 -2.87 19.68 -3.77
C PHE A 160 -4.30 19.36 -3.31
N LYS A 161 -5.23 19.19 -4.24
CA LYS A 161 -6.58 18.66 -3.96
C LYS A 161 -6.59 17.14 -4.01
N VAL A 162 -5.83 16.55 -4.94
CA VAL A 162 -5.70 15.10 -5.08
C VAL A 162 -4.99 14.49 -3.85
N PRO A 163 -5.45 13.35 -3.31
CA PRO A 163 -4.80 12.65 -2.21
C PRO A 163 -3.47 12.00 -2.65
N PHE A 164 -2.55 11.91 -1.68
CA PHE A 164 -1.24 11.28 -1.89
C PHE A 164 -1.08 9.99 -1.10
N VAL A 165 -0.42 9.03 -1.73
CA VAL A 165 0.12 7.80 -1.16
C VAL A 165 1.64 7.95 -1.02
N CYS A 166 2.21 7.55 0.11
CA CYS A 166 3.66 7.54 0.31
C CYS A 166 4.16 6.22 0.92
N GLY A 167 5.38 5.83 0.55
CA GLY A 167 6.08 4.69 1.14
C GLY A 167 6.71 5.00 2.49
N ALA A 168 6.66 4.06 3.44
CA ALA A 168 7.37 4.15 4.72
C ALA A 168 7.98 2.79 5.13
N ARG A 169 9.08 2.85 5.90
CA ARG A 169 9.75 1.67 6.48
C ARG A 169 9.52 1.47 7.98
N ASN A 170 9.19 2.54 8.68
CA ASN A 170 9.03 2.60 10.14
C ASN A 170 8.02 3.70 10.50
N LEU A 171 7.67 3.83 11.79
CA LEU A 171 6.67 4.79 12.24
C LEU A 171 7.12 6.23 12.03
N GLY A 172 8.41 6.52 12.25
CA GLY A 172 8.98 7.85 12.04
C GLY A 172 8.76 8.37 10.62
N GLU A 173 9.14 7.56 9.62
CA GLU A 173 8.91 7.85 8.20
C GLU A 173 7.43 8.05 7.91
N ALA A 174 6.56 7.14 8.38
CA ALA A 174 5.11 7.22 8.13
C ALA A 174 4.52 8.54 8.66
N LEU A 175 4.85 8.92 9.90
CA LEU A 175 4.32 10.14 10.52
C LEU A 175 4.87 11.41 9.86
N ARG A 176 6.12 11.43 9.37
CA ARG A 176 6.64 12.54 8.56
C ARG A 176 5.85 12.70 7.26
N ARG A 177 5.61 11.60 6.52
CA ARG A 177 4.81 11.64 5.28
C ARG A 177 3.38 12.13 5.52
N ILE A 178 2.74 11.68 6.61
CA ILE A 178 1.41 12.16 7.00
C ILE A 178 1.44 13.66 7.31
N SER A 179 2.47 14.13 8.02
CA SER A 179 2.63 15.55 8.33
C SER A 179 2.82 16.43 7.09
N GLU A 180 3.46 15.91 6.06
CA GLU A 180 3.60 16.57 4.75
C GLU A 180 2.31 16.52 3.92
N GLY A 181 1.29 15.76 4.36
CA GLY A 181 -0.05 15.70 3.75
C GLY A 181 -0.40 14.37 3.05
N ALA A 182 0.36 13.30 3.28
CA ALA A 182 -0.02 11.97 2.80
C ALA A 182 -1.32 11.49 3.48
N ALA A 183 -2.30 11.12 2.67
CA ALA A 183 -3.60 10.62 3.15
C ALA A 183 -3.65 9.08 3.21
N PHE A 184 -2.58 8.44 2.77
CA PHE A 184 -2.44 6.99 2.61
C PHE A 184 -0.94 6.64 2.75
N ILE A 185 -0.61 5.69 3.63
CA ILE A 185 0.73 5.09 3.71
C ILE A 185 0.75 3.68 3.11
N ARG A 186 1.87 3.30 2.51
CA ARG A 186 2.18 1.90 2.18
C ARG A 186 3.57 1.52 2.69
N THR A 187 3.82 0.24 2.94
CA THR A 187 5.20 -0.22 3.11
C THR A 187 5.98 0.02 1.83
N LYS A 188 7.28 0.33 1.92
CA LYS A 188 8.13 0.35 0.72
C LYS A 188 8.36 -1.05 0.16
N GLY A 189 8.65 -1.99 1.07
CA GLY A 189 9.15 -3.32 0.74
C GLY A 189 10.39 -3.22 -0.13
N GLU A 190 10.66 -4.23 -0.97
CA GLU A 190 11.68 -4.12 -2.02
C GLU A 190 11.02 -4.41 -3.37
N ALA A 191 10.51 -3.35 -3.99
CA ALA A 191 9.71 -3.45 -5.20
C ALA A 191 10.45 -4.20 -6.33
N GLY A 192 9.75 -5.07 -7.07
CA GLY A 192 10.31 -5.80 -8.22
C GLY A 192 11.17 -7.02 -7.89
N THR A 193 11.31 -7.39 -6.62
CA THR A 193 12.11 -8.56 -6.21
C THR A 193 11.30 -9.85 -6.06
N GLY A 194 9.97 -9.78 -6.00
CA GLY A 194 9.14 -10.94 -5.65
C GLY A 194 9.43 -11.52 -4.25
N ASN A 195 10.12 -10.77 -3.38
CA ASN A 195 10.46 -11.20 -2.03
C ASN A 195 9.80 -10.29 -0.99
N VAL A 196 8.81 -10.84 -0.28
CA VAL A 196 7.96 -10.11 0.68
C VAL A 196 8.70 -9.71 1.98
N VAL A 197 9.93 -10.19 2.20
CA VAL A 197 10.65 -10.04 3.49
C VAL A 197 10.79 -8.58 3.95
N GLU A 198 11.08 -7.64 3.04
CA GLU A 198 11.18 -6.22 3.42
C GLU A 198 9.82 -5.63 3.76
N ALA A 199 8.75 -6.00 3.05
CA ALA A 199 7.39 -5.56 3.40
C ALA A 199 6.99 -6.05 4.79
N VAL A 200 7.30 -7.31 5.11
CA VAL A 200 7.10 -7.88 6.47
C VAL A 200 7.92 -7.11 7.50
N ARG A 201 9.20 -6.83 7.24
CA ARG A 201 10.07 -6.07 8.15
C ARG A 201 9.51 -4.68 8.44
N HIS A 202 9.12 -3.95 7.40
CA HIS A 202 8.57 -2.60 7.54
C HIS A 202 7.25 -2.60 8.31
N GLN A 203 6.32 -3.49 7.95
CA GLN A 203 5.03 -3.59 8.65
C GLN A 203 5.22 -3.96 10.13
N ARG A 204 6.12 -4.90 10.43
CA ARG A 204 6.43 -5.26 11.82
C ARG A 204 7.07 -4.12 12.60
N SER A 205 7.98 -3.34 12.00
CA SER A 205 8.57 -2.14 12.63
C SER A 205 7.48 -1.12 12.97
N VAL A 206 6.66 -0.71 11.99
CA VAL A 206 5.55 0.24 12.21
C VAL A 206 4.63 -0.24 13.34
N MET A 207 4.14 -1.48 13.27
CA MET A 207 3.20 -1.99 14.27
C MET A 207 3.83 -2.19 15.65
N SER A 208 5.14 -2.52 15.72
CA SER A 208 5.85 -2.65 16.99
C SER A 208 6.05 -1.30 17.68
N GLU A 209 6.41 -0.28 16.91
CA GLU A 209 6.59 1.09 17.38
C GLU A 209 5.26 1.70 17.84
N ILE A 210 4.16 1.42 17.13
CA ILE A 210 2.80 1.80 17.56
C ILE A 210 2.43 1.13 18.89
N ARG A 211 2.68 -0.17 19.05
CA ARG A 211 2.41 -0.88 20.32
C ARG A 211 3.24 -0.29 21.46
N LYS A 212 4.53 -0.03 21.22
CA LYS A 212 5.43 0.63 22.19
C LYS A 212 4.88 2.00 22.61
N ALA A 213 4.50 2.84 21.64
CA ALA A 213 3.94 4.17 21.89
C ALA A 213 2.59 4.11 22.64
N SER A 214 1.75 3.09 22.39
CA SER A 214 0.40 3.00 22.96
C SER A 214 0.34 2.78 24.48
N VAL A 215 1.47 2.42 25.10
CA VAL A 215 1.59 2.19 26.55
C VAL A 215 2.49 3.21 27.25
N MET A 216 3.05 4.16 26.50
CA MET A 216 3.87 5.24 27.04
C MET A 216 3.00 6.33 27.68
N THR A 217 3.55 6.95 28.73
CA THR A 217 3.06 8.22 29.27
C THR A 217 3.27 9.36 28.28
N GLU A 218 2.60 10.49 28.48
CA GLU A 218 2.72 11.63 27.58
C GLU A 218 4.15 12.21 27.57
N GLU A 219 4.82 12.22 28.72
CA GLU A 219 6.21 12.64 28.87
C GLU A 219 7.19 11.74 28.09
N GLU A 220 6.99 10.42 28.16
CA GLU A 220 7.77 9.45 27.39
C GLU A 220 7.56 9.61 25.88
N LEU A 221 6.34 9.96 25.44
CA LEU A 221 6.04 10.22 24.04
C LEU A 221 6.82 11.41 23.47
N TYR A 222 7.11 12.45 24.28
CA TYR A 222 7.96 13.55 23.82
C TYR A 222 9.40 13.10 23.53
N ALA A 223 9.97 12.26 24.41
CA ALA A 223 11.31 11.71 24.20
C ALA A 223 11.33 10.77 22.99
N TYR A 224 10.32 9.92 22.87
CA TYR A 224 10.22 8.96 21.77
C TYR A 224 9.99 9.65 20.42
N ALA A 225 9.19 10.71 20.36
CA ALA A 225 9.00 11.53 19.15
C ALA A 225 10.33 12.08 18.61
N LYS A 226 11.25 12.50 19.50
CA LYS A 226 12.59 12.97 19.12
C LYS A 226 13.45 11.81 18.59
N GLU A 227 13.40 10.64 19.24
CA GLU A 227 14.15 9.44 18.85
C GLU A 227 13.80 8.99 17.42
N ILE A 228 12.51 8.89 17.10
CA ILE A 228 12.04 8.45 15.77
C ILE A 228 11.88 9.60 14.76
N GLN A 229 12.23 10.83 15.17
CA GLN A 229 12.09 12.05 14.37
C GLN A 229 10.67 12.23 13.81
N ALA A 230 9.65 12.03 14.65
CA ALA A 230 8.24 12.14 14.28
C ALA A 230 7.57 13.38 14.89
N PRO A 231 6.57 13.96 14.23
CA PRO A 231 5.73 15.00 14.82
C PRO A 231 4.97 14.47 16.03
N PHE A 232 5.21 15.08 17.20
CA PHE A 232 4.64 14.63 18.48
C PHE A 232 3.11 14.48 18.45
N HIS A 233 2.39 15.44 17.86
CA HIS A 233 0.93 15.39 17.81
C HIS A 233 0.39 14.18 17.03
N LEU A 234 1.06 13.78 15.94
CA LEU A 234 0.70 12.58 15.18
C LEU A 234 1.09 11.31 15.92
N LEU A 235 2.22 11.30 16.62
CA LEU A 235 2.62 10.16 17.45
C LEU A 235 1.63 9.94 18.59
N LYS A 236 1.23 11.01 19.29
CA LYS A 236 0.23 10.98 20.36
C LYS A 236 -1.12 10.44 19.85
N GLU A 237 -1.58 10.94 18.70
CA GLU A 237 -2.82 10.44 18.09
C GLU A 237 -2.71 8.97 17.67
N THR A 238 -1.58 8.58 17.07
CA THR A 238 -1.31 7.19 16.68
C THR A 238 -1.28 6.25 17.89
N ALA A 239 -0.66 6.67 19.00
CA ALA A 239 -0.62 5.92 20.25
C ALA A 239 -2.02 5.70 20.81
N ARG A 240 -2.85 6.76 20.82
CA ARG A 240 -4.26 6.71 21.25
C ARG A 240 -5.10 5.79 20.37
N LEU A 241 -4.94 5.87 19.05
CA LEU A 241 -5.67 5.05 18.07
C LEU A 241 -5.19 3.60 18.01
N LYS A 242 -3.96 3.32 18.46
CA LYS A 242 -3.27 2.01 18.30
C LYS A 242 -3.14 1.56 16.84
N ARG A 243 -3.17 2.52 15.91
CA ARG A 243 -2.97 2.38 14.47
C ARG A 243 -2.57 3.73 13.88
N LEU A 244 -2.05 3.73 12.65
CA LEU A 244 -1.88 4.97 11.91
C LEU A 244 -3.23 5.69 11.71
N PRO A 245 -3.24 7.04 11.71
CA PRO A 245 -4.45 7.86 11.52
C PRO A 245 -4.95 7.85 10.07
N VAL A 246 -4.24 7.17 9.17
CA VAL A 246 -4.59 6.98 7.75
C VAL A 246 -4.61 5.48 7.41
N VAL A 247 -5.02 5.13 6.20
CA VAL A 247 -4.91 3.75 5.71
C VAL A 247 -3.46 3.33 5.52
N ASN A 248 -3.15 2.07 5.79
CA ASN A 248 -1.82 1.49 5.65
C ASN A 248 -1.83 0.19 4.85
N PHE A 249 -1.27 0.19 3.64
CA PHE A 249 -1.20 -1.00 2.79
C PHE A 249 0.19 -1.64 2.81
N ALA A 250 0.25 -2.94 2.51
CA ALA A 250 1.51 -3.56 2.15
C ALA A 250 1.84 -3.32 0.68
N ALA A 251 3.10 -3.08 0.37
CA ALA A 251 3.65 -3.06 -0.98
C ALA A 251 5.09 -3.58 -0.99
N GLY A 252 5.50 -4.09 -2.16
CA GLY A 252 6.85 -4.56 -2.43
C GLY A 252 7.05 -6.06 -2.16
N GLY A 253 7.28 -6.83 -3.21
CA GLY A 253 7.65 -8.24 -3.11
C GLY A 253 6.51 -9.25 -2.93
N ILE A 254 5.25 -8.81 -2.98
CA ILE A 254 4.08 -9.70 -2.97
C ILE A 254 3.98 -10.40 -4.34
N ALA A 255 4.09 -11.73 -4.36
CA ALA A 255 4.09 -12.53 -5.58
C ALA A 255 3.01 -13.64 -5.59
N THR A 256 2.47 -13.99 -4.42
CA THR A 256 1.54 -15.10 -4.26
C THR A 256 0.30 -14.72 -3.43
N PRO A 257 -0.81 -15.49 -3.53
CA PRO A 257 -1.94 -15.38 -2.60
C PRO A 257 -1.54 -15.46 -1.12
N ALA A 258 -0.58 -16.34 -0.79
CA ALA A 258 -0.08 -16.50 0.57
C ALA A 258 0.64 -15.24 1.09
N ASP A 259 1.44 -14.58 0.25
CA ASP A 259 2.08 -13.30 0.62
C ASP A 259 1.05 -12.22 0.91
N ALA A 260 0.02 -12.12 0.07
CA ALA A 260 -1.05 -11.14 0.25
C ALA A 260 -1.82 -11.40 1.56
N ALA A 261 -2.20 -12.65 1.81
CA ALA A 261 -2.88 -13.04 3.06
C ALA A 261 -1.99 -12.82 4.30
N LEU A 262 -0.69 -13.12 4.22
CA LEU A 262 0.27 -12.84 5.28
C LEU A 262 0.26 -11.35 5.66
N MET A 263 0.33 -10.46 4.68
CA MET A 263 0.34 -9.01 4.94
C MET A 263 -0.97 -8.53 5.59
N MET A 264 -2.11 -9.08 5.18
CA MET A 264 -3.40 -8.82 5.84
C MET A 264 -3.41 -9.31 7.29
N GLN A 265 -2.91 -10.52 7.57
CA GLN A 265 -2.80 -11.04 8.94
C GLN A 265 -1.82 -10.23 9.81
N LEU A 266 -0.83 -9.55 9.21
CA LEU A 266 0.06 -8.60 9.89
C LEU A 266 -0.57 -7.22 10.15
N GLY A 267 -1.86 -7.05 9.85
CA GLY A 267 -2.64 -5.86 10.16
C GLY A 267 -2.58 -4.76 9.11
N CYS A 268 -2.25 -5.10 7.86
CA CYS A 268 -2.41 -4.15 6.75
C CYS A 268 -3.89 -3.98 6.41
N ASP A 269 -4.25 -2.78 5.96
CA ASP A 269 -5.60 -2.46 5.50
C ASP A 269 -5.85 -2.94 4.04
N GLY A 270 -4.82 -3.40 3.32
CA GLY A 270 -4.88 -3.84 1.92
C GLY A 270 -3.48 -4.09 1.35
N VAL A 271 -3.39 -4.41 0.05
CA VAL A 271 -2.10 -4.71 -0.61
C VAL A 271 -1.96 -4.04 -1.99
N PHE A 272 -0.73 -3.68 -2.34
CA PHE A 272 -0.30 -3.30 -3.70
C PHE A 272 0.46 -4.46 -4.33
N VAL A 273 0.11 -4.81 -5.57
CA VAL A 273 0.78 -5.88 -6.31
C VAL A 273 1.04 -5.41 -7.74
N GLY A 274 2.29 -5.48 -8.18
CA GLY A 274 2.66 -5.17 -9.56
C GLY A 274 3.25 -6.36 -10.29
N SER A 275 4.58 -6.47 -10.27
CA SER A 275 5.30 -7.53 -10.96
C SER A 275 4.86 -8.95 -10.59
N GLY A 276 4.29 -9.16 -9.39
CA GLY A 276 3.77 -10.46 -8.96
C GLY A 276 2.63 -11.00 -9.83
N ILE A 277 1.88 -10.14 -10.52
CA ILE A 277 0.74 -10.53 -11.38
C ILE A 277 1.17 -10.60 -12.85
N PHE A 278 1.63 -9.48 -13.41
CA PHE A 278 1.83 -9.37 -14.87
C PHE A 278 3.16 -9.94 -15.38
N HIS A 279 4.08 -10.34 -14.50
CA HIS A 279 5.27 -11.16 -14.84
C HIS A 279 5.10 -12.63 -14.40
N SER A 280 3.86 -13.12 -14.36
CA SER A 280 3.54 -14.52 -14.05
C SER A 280 2.95 -15.25 -15.25
N GLY A 281 2.84 -16.58 -15.17
CA GLY A 281 2.35 -17.40 -16.29
C GLY A 281 0.89 -17.15 -16.69
N ASP A 282 0.01 -16.82 -15.74
CA ASP A 282 -1.40 -16.48 -15.97
C ASP A 282 -1.81 -15.27 -15.11
N PRO A 283 -1.67 -14.04 -15.64
CA PRO A 283 -1.97 -12.82 -14.89
C PRO A 283 -3.43 -12.73 -14.43
N ALA A 284 -4.40 -13.13 -15.24
CA ALA A 284 -5.82 -12.99 -14.91
C ALA A 284 -6.22 -13.93 -13.76
N LYS A 285 -5.81 -15.21 -13.84
CA LYS A 285 -6.06 -16.17 -12.77
C LYS A 285 -5.36 -15.77 -11.47
N ARG A 286 -4.11 -15.31 -11.56
CA ARG A 286 -3.34 -14.85 -10.39
C ARG A 286 -3.92 -13.59 -9.76
N ALA A 287 -4.33 -12.61 -10.56
CA ALA A 287 -4.98 -11.40 -10.08
C ALA A 287 -6.22 -11.74 -9.25
N LYS A 288 -7.09 -12.61 -9.78
CA LYS A 288 -8.28 -13.08 -9.06
C LYS A 288 -7.92 -13.82 -7.78
N ALA A 289 -6.93 -14.70 -7.80
CA ALA A 289 -6.47 -15.43 -6.62
C ALA A 289 -5.96 -14.48 -5.53
N VAL A 290 -5.20 -13.44 -5.88
CA VAL A 290 -4.71 -12.44 -4.92
C VAL A 290 -5.85 -11.63 -4.31
N VAL A 291 -6.84 -11.20 -5.10
CA VAL A 291 -8.04 -10.50 -4.60
C VAL A 291 -8.84 -11.37 -3.63
N GLN A 292 -9.04 -12.65 -3.98
CA GLN A 292 -9.70 -13.61 -3.10
C GLN A 292 -8.89 -13.87 -1.82
N ALA A 293 -7.56 -13.91 -1.91
CA ALA A 293 -6.70 -14.08 -0.75
C ALA A 293 -6.79 -12.92 0.22
N VAL A 294 -6.84 -11.68 -0.28
CA VAL A 294 -7.03 -10.49 0.57
C VAL A 294 -8.41 -10.47 1.21
N THR A 295 -9.45 -10.93 0.51
CA THR A 295 -10.81 -11.02 1.06
C THR A 295 -10.92 -12.11 2.13
N HIS A 296 -10.30 -13.27 1.89
CA HIS A 296 -10.43 -14.48 2.71
C HIS A 296 -9.14 -14.83 3.47
N TYR A 297 -8.35 -13.80 3.84
CA TYR A 297 -7.01 -13.97 4.39
C TYR A 297 -6.91 -14.80 5.68
N ASN A 298 -8.03 -14.99 6.39
CA ASN A 298 -8.13 -15.80 7.61
C ASN A 298 -8.77 -17.19 7.38
N ASN A 299 -9.03 -17.60 6.13
CA ASN A 299 -9.58 -18.91 5.80
C ASN A 299 -8.55 -19.77 5.07
N PRO A 300 -7.76 -20.60 5.78
CA PRO A 300 -6.71 -21.43 5.17
C PRO A 300 -7.21 -22.37 4.08
N LYS A 301 -8.46 -22.83 4.15
CA LYS A 301 -9.04 -23.72 3.13
C LYS A 301 -9.22 -22.98 1.81
N ILE A 302 -9.83 -21.80 1.84
CA ILE A 302 -9.97 -20.96 0.63
C ILE A 302 -8.59 -20.57 0.11
N LEU A 303 -7.66 -20.21 0.99
CA LEU A 303 -6.29 -19.87 0.58
C LEU A 303 -5.56 -21.02 -0.11
N ALA A 304 -5.77 -22.26 0.34
CA ALA A 304 -5.25 -23.44 -0.34
C ALA A 304 -5.89 -23.59 -1.74
N ASP A 305 -7.22 -23.60 -1.81
CA ASP A 305 -7.98 -23.81 -3.05
C ASP A 305 -7.61 -22.78 -4.14
N ILE A 306 -7.52 -21.48 -3.78
CA ILE A 306 -7.19 -20.42 -4.75
C ILE A 306 -5.70 -20.39 -5.15
N SER A 307 -4.83 -21.08 -4.39
CA SER A 307 -3.39 -21.15 -4.69
C SER A 307 -3.05 -22.27 -5.68
N GLU A 308 -4.01 -23.13 -6.00
CA GLU A 308 -3.79 -24.27 -6.90
C GLU A 308 -3.65 -23.84 -8.37
N ASN A 309 -2.66 -24.43 -9.05
CA ASN A 309 -2.50 -24.37 -10.51
C ASN A 309 -2.42 -22.92 -11.07
N LEU A 310 -1.79 -21.98 -10.35
CA LEU A 310 -1.62 -20.58 -10.78
C LEU A 310 -0.50 -20.36 -11.81
N GLY A 311 0.14 -21.43 -12.27
CA GLY A 311 1.35 -21.37 -13.09
C GLY A 311 2.55 -20.79 -12.35
N ASP A 312 3.61 -20.53 -13.09
CA ASP A 312 4.85 -20.00 -12.53
C ASP A 312 4.63 -18.60 -11.95
N ALA A 313 5.12 -18.42 -10.71
CA ALA A 313 5.22 -17.10 -10.11
C ALA A 313 6.34 -16.30 -10.78
N MET A 314 6.34 -14.98 -10.58
CA MET A 314 7.46 -14.16 -11.01
C MET A 314 8.78 -14.72 -10.44
N VAL A 315 9.85 -14.69 -11.24
CA VAL A 315 11.18 -15.09 -10.76
C VAL A 315 11.65 -14.06 -9.73
N GLY A 316 11.87 -14.52 -8.51
CA GLY A 316 12.31 -13.67 -7.40
C GLY A 316 13.80 -13.32 -7.49
N LEU A 317 14.17 -12.19 -6.88
CA LEU A 317 15.56 -11.76 -6.69
C LEU A 317 15.92 -11.84 -5.20
N THR A 318 17.10 -12.38 -4.90
CA THR A 318 17.70 -12.23 -3.57
C THR A 318 18.06 -10.77 -3.33
N ILE A 319 17.72 -10.25 -2.16
CA ILE A 319 18.00 -8.87 -1.79
C ILE A 319 19.44 -8.79 -1.28
N THR A 320 20.31 -8.19 -2.08
CA THR A 320 21.72 -7.93 -1.76
C THR A 320 22.05 -6.46 -1.99
N ASP A 321 23.13 -5.97 -1.39
CA ASP A 321 23.54 -4.57 -1.58
C ASP A 321 24.07 -4.31 -3.01
N GLU A 322 24.48 -5.36 -3.72
CA GLU A 322 25.00 -5.35 -5.09
C GLU A 322 23.91 -5.48 -6.16
N MET A 323 22.63 -5.58 -5.76
CA MET A 323 21.54 -5.76 -6.72
C MET A 323 21.41 -4.57 -7.68
N LYS A 324 21.08 -4.83 -8.94
CA LYS A 324 20.93 -3.78 -9.96
C LYS A 324 19.83 -2.78 -9.53
N GLY A 325 20.22 -1.50 -9.46
CA GLY A 325 19.37 -0.40 -8.98
C GLY A 325 19.41 -0.15 -7.46
N GLY A 326 20.15 -0.98 -6.71
CA GLY A 326 20.28 -0.89 -5.26
C GLY A 326 18.98 -1.21 -4.51
N ARG A 327 18.97 -0.89 -3.20
CA ARG A 327 17.77 -0.96 -2.37
C ARG A 327 16.90 0.26 -2.64
N LEU A 328 15.80 0.08 -3.38
CA LEU A 328 14.82 1.14 -3.63
C LEU A 328 14.18 1.62 -2.33
N ALA A 329 14.02 0.71 -1.36
CA ALA A 329 13.45 1.02 -0.06
C ALA A 329 14.22 2.09 0.72
N SER A 330 15.52 2.25 0.49
CA SER A 330 16.35 3.20 1.23
C SER A 330 16.17 4.65 0.79
N ARG A 331 15.52 4.89 -0.35
CA ARG A 331 15.26 6.24 -0.89
C ARG A 331 14.09 6.89 -0.16
N GLY A 332 14.13 8.22 -0.02
CA GLY A 332 13.10 9.02 0.67
C GLY A 332 13.11 8.77 2.18
N TRP A 333 13.68 9.68 2.94
CA TRP A 333 13.90 9.53 4.39
C TRP A 333 12.73 10.03 5.23
#